data_AF-A0A0Q5HZ57-F1
#
_entry.id   AF-A0A0Q5HZ57-F1
#
_cell.length_a   1.000
_cell.length_b   1.000
_cell.length_c   1.000
_cell.angle_alpha   90.00
_cell.angle_beta   90.00
_cell.angle_gamma   90.00
#
_symmetry.space_group_name_H-M   'P 1'
#
loop_
_entity.id
_entity.type
_entity.pdbx_description
1 polymer ?
#
loop_
_entity_poly.entity_id
_entity_poly.type
_entity_poly.pdbx_seq_one_letter_code
_entity_poly.pdbx_strand_id
1 'polypeptide(L)'
;MTSALINPAAIAAIKSRRPAGPASPLDGPGRPAPAGCNLTPERAARLNPLQWQRAWLRSSELVADVVEAAMKRDDGTDLAAMLLDHSLNLIAYGITEFAGTKASPRERVRERTETVLQVVWQGMSRSIDAGVALERDELAAEAARILADERDLMTQAADVAHAEARAARQEVEALRRQIAEQRDQAAAELARVTEGRDRERASYIERERGWNEQRRQLEHDRAQVIASLNAELEALSRPLEVLPMPAPVTLPTTPAGRASLCRYAREVLSRPDLKQDDLGEVVTPELLTAWETAYPTPEAQRAHLRPVVAGVRGAA
;
A
#
# COMPACT_ATOMS: atom_id res chain seq x y z
N MET A 1 39.92 -19.47 31.35
CA MET A 1 40.93 -20.44 31.84
C MET A 1 41.41 -19.98 33.21
N THR A 2 40.71 -20.41 34.25
CA THR A 2 41.04 -20.09 35.66
C THR A 2 41.67 -21.32 36.29
N SER A 3 42.97 -21.24 36.53
CA SER A 3 43.74 -22.23 37.29
C SER A 3 43.22 -22.25 38.72
N ALA A 4 42.41 -23.25 39.07
CA ALA A 4 41.96 -23.47 40.44
C ALA A 4 43.13 -24.04 41.26
N LEU A 5 43.95 -23.14 41.79
CA LEU A 5 44.93 -23.44 42.82
C LEU A 5 44.20 -24.01 44.04
N ILE A 6 44.55 -25.24 44.40
CA ILE A 6 44.02 -25.94 45.58
C ILE A 6 44.20 -25.05 46.80
N ASN A 7 43.10 -24.64 47.41
CA ASN A 7 43.08 -23.73 48.55
C ASN A 7 43.83 -24.37 49.75
N PRO A 8 44.91 -23.76 50.26
CA PRO A 8 45.67 -24.29 51.41
C PRO A 8 44.80 -24.50 52.66
N ALA A 9 43.74 -23.72 52.81
CA ALA A 9 42.79 -23.84 53.91
C ALA A 9 41.92 -25.11 53.80
N ALA A 10 41.64 -25.61 52.58
CA ALA A 10 40.93 -26.87 52.37
C ALA A 10 41.79 -28.07 52.78
N ILE A 11 43.10 -28.04 52.51
CA ILE A 11 44.04 -29.08 52.95
C ILE A 11 44.19 -29.09 54.48
N ALA A 12 44.19 -27.92 55.12
CA ALA A 12 44.23 -27.81 56.58
C ALA A 12 42.95 -28.32 57.25
N ALA A 13 41.78 -28.06 56.65
CA ALA A 13 40.48 -28.55 57.14
C ALA A 13 40.32 -30.08 56.99
N ILE A 14 40.91 -30.69 55.97
CA ILE A 14 40.96 -32.15 55.79
C ILE A 14 41.88 -32.78 56.83
N LYS A 15 43.01 -32.13 57.17
CA LYS A 15 43.92 -32.59 58.23
C LYS A 15 43.32 -32.47 59.64
N SER A 16 42.50 -31.46 59.91
CA SER A 16 41.87 -31.25 61.23
C SER A 16 40.60 -32.08 61.46
N ARG A 17 40.01 -32.64 60.40
CA ARG A 17 38.89 -33.60 60.47
C ARG A 17 39.30 -35.06 60.62
N ARG A 18 40.60 -35.36 60.78
CA ARG A 18 41.03 -36.71 61.12
C ARG A 18 40.43 -37.03 62.49
N PRO A 19 39.49 -38.01 62.62
CA PRO A 19 39.16 -38.51 63.95
C PRO A 19 40.49 -38.92 64.59
N ALA A 20 40.65 -38.70 65.89
CA ALA A 20 41.79 -39.23 66.63
C ALA A 20 41.86 -40.74 66.32
N GLY A 21 42.73 -41.09 65.38
CA GLY A 21 42.98 -42.48 65.04
C GLY A 21 43.46 -43.15 66.31
N PRO A 22 43.15 -44.45 66.50
CA PRO A 22 43.63 -45.16 67.67
C PRO A 22 45.14 -44.90 67.79
N ALA A 23 45.59 -44.56 69.00
CA ALA A 23 47.00 -44.35 69.30
C ALA A 23 47.82 -45.42 68.58
N SER A 24 48.89 -45.01 67.88
CA SER A 24 49.72 -45.88 67.07
C SER A 24 49.97 -47.19 67.85
N PRO A 25 49.61 -48.36 67.31
CA PRO A 25 49.60 -49.60 68.08
C PRO A 25 51.00 -50.13 68.44
N LEU A 26 52.03 -49.30 68.30
CA LEU A 26 53.45 -49.62 68.31
C LEU A 26 54.20 -49.23 69.60
N ASP A 27 53.56 -48.59 70.57
CA ASP A 27 54.23 -48.14 71.81
C ASP A 27 54.25 -49.18 72.96
N GLY A 28 54.17 -50.47 72.67
CA GLY A 28 54.20 -51.52 73.70
C GLY A 28 55.02 -52.75 73.30
N PRO A 29 55.86 -53.30 74.20
CA PRO A 29 56.59 -54.52 73.92
C PRO A 29 55.63 -55.73 73.98
N GLY A 30 55.52 -56.47 72.86
CA GLY A 30 54.92 -57.81 72.84
C GLY A 30 53.49 -57.94 72.30
N ARG A 31 53.19 -57.42 71.10
CA ARG A 31 51.93 -57.78 70.40
C ARG A 31 52.14 -58.87 69.34
N PRO A 32 51.20 -59.83 69.20
CA PRO A 32 51.25 -60.87 68.17
C PRO A 32 50.99 -60.29 66.77
N ALA A 33 51.57 -60.94 65.76
CA ALA A 33 51.43 -60.55 64.35
C ALA A 33 49.96 -60.47 63.90
N PRO A 34 49.61 -59.55 62.98
CA PRO A 34 48.24 -59.40 62.49
C PRO A 34 47.73 -60.70 61.83
N ALA A 35 46.48 -61.06 62.14
CA ALA A 35 45.85 -62.29 61.67
C ALA A 35 45.78 -62.31 60.13
N GLY A 36 46.32 -63.38 59.53
CA GLY A 36 46.42 -63.55 58.07
C GLY A 36 47.85 -63.48 57.52
N CYS A 37 48.82 -63.05 58.31
CA CYS A 37 50.23 -63.15 57.93
C CYS A 37 50.77 -64.55 58.28
N ASN A 38 50.87 -65.44 57.29
CA ASN A 38 51.38 -66.82 57.47
C ASN A 38 52.92 -66.91 57.72
N LEU A 39 53.59 -65.77 57.85
CA LEU A 39 55.00 -65.66 58.19
C LEU A 39 55.15 -65.42 59.69
N THR A 40 55.38 -66.50 60.44
CA THR A 40 55.80 -66.35 61.84
C THR A 40 57.21 -65.76 61.90
N PRO A 41 57.54 -64.95 62.92
CA PRO A 41 58.88 -64.37 63.09
C PRO A 41 60.00 -65.43 63.02
N GLU A 42 59.73 -66.63 63.55
CA GLU A 42 60.64 -67.78 63.54
C GLU A 42 60.89 -68.36 62.14
N ARG A 43 59.90 -68.28 61.25
CA ARG A 43 60.00 -68.77 59.86
C ARG A 43 60.68 -67.73 58.97
N ALA A 44 60.40 -66.46 59.25
CA ALA A 44 60.99 -65.30 58.60
C ALA A 44 62.50 -65.15 58.91
N ALA A 45 62.90 -65.44 60.15
CA ALA A 45 64.31 -65.48 60.58
C ALA A 45 65.15 -66.61 59.94
N ARG A 46 64.51 -67.62 59.34
CA ARG A 46 65.18 -68.75 58.66
C ARG A 46 65.34 -68.55 57.15
N LEU A 47 64.74 -67.50 56.60
CA LEU A 47 64.86 -67.19 55.18
C LEU A 47 66.22 -66.58 54.89
N ASN A 48 66.89 -67.09 53.85
CA ASN A 48 68.11 -66.45 53.37
C ASN A 48 67.78 -65.14 52.62
N PRO A 49 68.77 -64.23 52.43
CA PRO A 49 68.53 -62.92 51.81
C PRO A 49 67.88 -62.99 50.41
N LEU A 50 68.17 -64.04 49.65
CA LEU A 50 67.68 -64.25 48.30
C LEU A 50 66.20 -64.71 48.30
N GLN A 51 65.82 -65.53 49.27
CA GLN A 51 64.43 -65.93 49.52
C GLN A 51 63.60 -64.75 50.01
N TRP A 52 64.16 -63.91 50.87
CA TRP A 52 63.56 -62.66 51.30
C TRP A 52 63.28 -61.71 50.14
N GLN A 53 64.27 -61.51 49.27
CA GLN A 53 64.13 -60.65 48.10
C GLN A 53 63.07 -61.16 47.12
N ARG A 54 62.99 -62.48 46.89
CA ARG A 54 61.96 -63.08 46.03
C ARG A 54 60.56 -63.00 46.62
N ALA A 55 60.42 -63.24 47.93
CA ALA A 55 59.14 -63.11 48.61
C ALA A 55 58.65 -61.66 48.55
N TRP A 56 59.54 -60.71 48.77
CA TRP A 56 59.26 -59.28 48.67
C TRP A 56 58.76 -58.86 47.28
N LEU A 57 59.51 -59.20 46.23
CA LEU A 57 59.15 -58.85 44.86
C LEU A 57 57.78 -59.40 44.47
N ARG A 58 57.50 -60.68 44.81
CA ARG A 58 56.20 -61.29 44.55
C ARG A 58 55.07 -60.62 45.32
N SER A 59 55.30 -60.19 46.56
CA SER A 59 54.30 -59.45 47.33
C SER A 59 54.05 -58.07 46.74
N SER A 60 55.07 -57.37 46.23
CA SER A 60 54.91 -56.09 45.56
C SER A 60 54.18 -56.20 44.21
N GLU A 61 54.49 -57.23 43.42
CA GLU A 61 53.77 -57.53 42.17
C GLU A 61 52.29 -57.79 42.43
N LEU A 62 51.97 -58.62 43.43
CA LEU A 62 50.59 -58.91 43.80
C LEU A 62 49.83 -57.65 44.25
N VAL A 63 50.48 -56.75 44.99
CA VAL A 63 49.86 -55.47 45.39
C VAL A 63 49.58 -54.60 44.18
N ALA A 64 50.51 -54.52 43.23
CA ALA A 64 50.31 -53.75 42.00
C ALA A 64 49.12 -54.29 41.20
N ASP A 65 49.00 -55.61 41.04
CA ASP A 65 47.88 -56.24 40.32
C ASP A 65 46.53 -55.97 41.01
N VAL A 66 46.48 -56.03 42.34
CA VAL A 66 45.25 -55.79 43.11
C VAL A 66 44.86 -54.31 43.10
N VAL A 67 45.83 -53.40 43.13
CA VAL A 67 45.59 -51.96 43.00
C VAL A 67 45.12 -51.62 41.58
N GLU A 68 45.72 -52.20 40.55
CA GLU A 68 45.30 -52.00 39.16
C GLU A 68 43.86 -52.52 38.93
N ALA A 69 43.52 -53.68 39.50
CA ALA A 69 42.16 -54.21 39.47
C ALA A 69 41.16 -53.32 40.23
N ALA A 70 41.58 -52.74 41.36
CA ALA A 70 40.75 -51.82 42.12
C ALA A 70 40.46 -50.53 41.34
N MET A 71 41.46 -49.96 40.65
CA MET A 71 41.32 -48.73 39.86
C MET A 71 40.32 -48.83 38.69
N LYS A 72 39.98 -50.05 38.25
CA LYS A 72 38.99 -50.30 37.17
C LYS A 72 37.54 -50.24 37.66
N ARG A 73 37.32 -49.97 38.95
CA ARG A 73 35.98 -49.86 39.58
C ARG A 73 35.57 -48.38 39.70
N ASP A 74 34.27 -48.12 39.79
CA ASP A 74 33.72 -46.77 39.93
C ASP A 74 34.17 -46.06 41.23
N ASP A 75 34.50 -46.83 42.28
CA ASP A 75 35.09 -46.38 43.56
C ASP A 75 36.62 -46.58 43.62
N GLY A 76 37.24 -46.85 42.48
CA GLY A 76 38.54 -47.47 42.37
C GLY A 76 39.70 -46.63 42.92
N THR A 77 39.60 -45.30 42.89
CA THR A 77 40.66 -44.40 43.34
C THR A 77 40.84 -44.43 44.85
N ASP A 78 39.75 -44.45 45.62
CA ASP A 78 39.79 -44.49 47.08
C ASP A 78 40.18 -45.88 47.60
N LEU A 79 39.69 -46.93 46.94
CA LEU A 79 40.05 -48.31 47.27
C LEU A 79 41.52 -48.60 46.94
N ALA A 80 42.01 -48.13 45.79
CA ALA A 80 43.42 -48.21 45.41
C ALA A 80 44.32 -47.47 46.41
N ALA A 81 43.95 -46.26 46.83
CA ALA A 81 44.69 -45.48 47.81
C ALA A 81 44.78 -46.21 49.17
N MET A 82 43.68 -46.80 49.63
CA MET A 82 43.65 -47.58 50.87
C MET A 82 44.52 -48.83 50.81
N LEU A 83 44.45 -49.58 49.71
CA LEU A 83 45.25 -50.79 49.50
C LEU A 83 46.75 -50.48 49.42
N LEU A 84 47.10 -49.36 48.79
CA LEU A 84 48.48 -48.90 48.68
C LEU A 84 49.04 -48.47 50.05
N ASP A 85 48.27 -47.71 50.83
CA ASP A 85 48.66 -47.29 52.19
C ASP A 85 48.85 -48.49 53.13
N HIS A 86 47.93 -49.46 53.09
CA HIS A 86 48.05 -50.68 53.91
C HIS A 86 49.27 -51.53 53.52
N SER A 87 49.54 -51.63 52.21
CA SER A 87 50.68 -52.39 51.69
C SER A 87 52.02 -51.74 52.03
N LEU A 88 52.12 -50.40 51.92
CA LEU A 88 53.32 -49.65 52.33
C LEU A 88 53.60 -49.78 53.82
N ASN A 89 52.57 -49.81 54.67
CA ASN A 89 52.71 -50.03 56.10
C ASN A 89 53.20 -51.46 56.44
N LEU A 90 52.70 -52.49 55.77
CA LEU A 90 53.17 -53.87 55.93
C LEU A 90 54.62 -54.06 55.46
N ILE A 91 54.97 -53.41 54.35
CA ILE A 91 56.32 -53.30 53.81
C ILE A 91 57.27 -52.67 54.84
N ALA A 92 56.89 -51.51 55.39
CA ALA A 92 57.66 -50.81 56.40
C ALA A 92 57.88 -51.67 57.66
N TYR A 93 56.83 -52.34 58.14
CA TYR A 93 56.89 -53.23 59.29
C TYR A 93 57.88 -54.39 59.09
N GLY A 94 57.79 -55.09 57.95
CA GLY A 94 58.71 -56.19 57.62
C GLY A 94 60.17 -55.74 57.54
N ILE A 95 60.43 -54.53 57.04
CA ILE A 95 61.79 -53.98 56.99
C ILE A 95 62.33 -53.71 58.40
N THR A 96 61.52 -53.11 59.27
CA THR A 96 61.93 -52.76 60.65
C THR A 96 62.17 -53.99 61.53
N GLU A 97 61.34 -55.02 61.41
CA GLU A 97 61.46 -56.25 62.19
C GLU A 97 62.60 -57.16 61.70
N PHE A 98 62.80 -57.28 60.38
CA PHE A 98 63.69 -58.30 59.82
C PHE A 98 65.09 -57.82 59.42
N ALA A 99 65.32 -56.53 59.18
CA ALA A 99 66.63 -56.03 58.72
C ALA A 99 67.63 -55.73 59.85
N GLY A 100 67.18 -55.60 61.10
CA GLY A 100 68.02 -55.21 62.24
C GLY A 100 68.67 -53.81 62.11
N THR A 101 69.11 -53.24 63.22
CA THR A 101 69.57 -51.83 63.33
C THR A 101 70.89 -51.50 62.59
N LYS A 102 71.58 -52.47 61.99
CA LYS A 102 72.88 -52.28 61.29
C LYS A 102 72.78 -52.20 59.76
N ALA A 103 71.57 -52.28 59.22
CA ALA A 103 71.21 -52.33 57.81
C ALA A 103 71.47 -51.12 56.87
N SER A 104 71.81 -49.90 57.31
CA SER A 104 71.32 -48.66 56.63
C SER A 104 69.98 -48.90 55.88
N PRO A 105 68.93 -49.36 56.59
CA PRO A 105 67.69 -49.77 55.94
C PRO A 105 67.06 -48.59 55.20
N ARG A 106 67.30 -47.36 55.68
CA ARG A 106 66.67 -46.14 55.17
C ARG A 106 67.02 -45.80 53.72
N GLU A 107 68.28 -45.93 53.28
CA GLU A 107 68.64 -45.58 51.89
C GLU A 107 68.12 -46.60 50.89
N ARG A 108 68.37 -47.90 51.11
CA ARG A 108 67.88 -48.95 50.21
C ARG A 108 66.36 -49.05 50.19
N VAL A 109 65.70 -48.72 51.30
CA VAL A 109 64.24 -48.68 51.36
C VAL A 109 63.72 -47.41 50.70
N ARG A 110 64.34 -46.25 50.93
CA ARG A 110 63.96 -45.02 50.24
C ARG A 110 64.10 -45.15 48.73
N GLU A 111 65.21 -45.68 48.23
CA GLU A 111 65.45 -45.89 46.80
C GLU A 111 64.45 -46.89 46.19
N ARG A 112 64.13 -47.98 46.92
CA ARG A 112 63.14 -48.97 46.47
C ARG A 112 61.70 -48.45 46.56
N THR A 113 61.36 -47.70 47.60
CA THR A 113 60.06 -47.04 47.74
C THR A 113 59.88 -45.97 46.68
N GLU A 114 60.91 -45.20 46.36
CA GLU A 114 60.90 -44.21 45.29
C GLU A 114 60.70 -44.86 43.91
N THR A 115 61.38 -45.97 43.64
CA THR A 115 61.17 -46.77 42.43
C THR A 115 59.73 -47.28 42.32
N VAL A 116 59.16 -47.80 43.41
CA VAL A 116 57.78 -48.32 43.43
C VAL A 116 56.77 -47.19 43.28
N LEU A 117 56.94 -46.07 43.98
CA LEU A 117 56.08 -44.90 43.84
C LEU A 117 56.14 -44.34 42.40
N GLN A 118 57.29 -44.40 41.76
CA GLN A 118 57.44 -44.00 40.36
C GLN A 118 56.68 -44.92 39.41
N VAL A 119 56.72 -46.24 39.63
CA VAL A 119 55.95 -47.21 38.82
C VAL A 119 54.45 -47.02 39.01
N VAL A 120 53.98 -46.85 40.26
CA VAL A 120 52.57 -46.59 40.57
C VAL A 120 52.13 -45.27 39.95
N TRP A 121 52.91 -44.21 40.09
CA TRP A 121 52.62 -42.91 39.50
C TRP A 121 52.54 -42.97 37.97
N GLN A 122 53.45 -43.70 37.32
CA GLN A 122 53.40 -43.90 35.87
C GLN A 122 52.17 -44.70 35.43
N GLY A 123 51.76 -45.73 36.19
CA GLY A 123 50.53 -46.47 35.94
C GLY A 123 49.29 -45.58 36.05
N MET A 124 49.20 -44.79 37.12
CA MET A 124 48.10 -43.83 37.34
C MET A 124 48.06 -42.76 36.23
N SER A 125 49.21 -42.17 35.88
CA SER A 125 49.28 -41.15 34.83
C SER A 125 48.78 -41.70 33.50
N ARG A 126 49.22 -42.89 33.08
CA ARG A 126 48.74 -43.50 31.83
C ARG A 126 47.24 -43.80 31.85
N SER A 127 46.70 -44.23 32.99
CA SER A 127 45.27 -44.48 33.12
C SER A 127 44.44 -43.19 33.04
N ILE A 128 44.92 -42.11 33.66
CA ILE A 128 44.29 -40.79 33.60
C ILE A 128 44.37 -40.25 32.16
N ASP A 129 45.54 -40.31 31.53
CA ASP A 129 45.73 -39.85 30.15
C ASP A 129 44.83 -40.62 29.16
N ALA A 130 44.67 -41.93 29.36
CA ALA A 130 43.76 -42.75 28.55
C ALA A 130 42.28 -42.40 28.78
N GLY A 131 41.87 -42.17 30.03
CA GLY A 131 40.51 -41.73 30.35
C GLY A 131 40.17 -40.36 29.77
N VAL A 132 41.09 -39.39 29.91
CA VAL A 132 40.94 -38.03 29.35
C VAL A 132 40.90 -38.06 27.81
N ALA A 133 41.68 -38.93 27.17
CA ALA A 133 41.63 -39.09 25.72
C ALA A 133 40.28 -39.65 25.25
N LEU A 134 39.75 -40.67 25.94
CA LEU A 134 38.45 -41.26 25.63
C LEU A 134 37.31 -40.23 25.76
N GLU A 135 37.23 -39.52 26.89
CA GLU A 135 36.20 -38.50 27.12
C GLU A 135 36.30 -37.36 26.09
N ARG A 136 37.52 -36.97 25.70
CA ARG A 136 37.71 -35.94 24.68
C ARG A 136 37.20 -36.38 23.31
N ASP A 137 37.45 -37.64 22.93
CA ASP A 137 36.99 -38.18 21.65
C ASP A 137 35.46 -38.33 21.64
N GLU A 138 34.85 -38.75 22.75
CA GLU A 138 33.40 -38.83 22.91
C GLU A 138 32.74 -37.45 22.81
N LEU A 139 33.25 -36.46 23.53
CA LEU A 139 32.75 -35.08 23.46
C LEU A 139 32.95 -34.46 22.06
N ALA A 140 34.06 -34.78 21.39
CA ALA A 140 34.31 -34.33 20.02
C ALA A 140 33.33 -34.97 19.03
N ALA A 141 33.02 -36.26 19.19
CA ALA A 141 32.04 -36.96 18.37
C ALA A 141 30.61 -36.43 18.60
N GLU A 142 30.23 -36.16 19.85
CA GLU A 142 28.94 -35.57 20.18
C GLU A 142 28.80 -34.16 19.62
N ALA A 143 29.81 -33.30 19.80
CA ALA A 143 29.84 -31.96 19.23
C ALA A 143 29.76 -31.99 17.70
N ALA A 144 30.45 -32.91 17.04
CA ALA A 144 30.39 -33.08 15.59
C ALA A 144 28.99 -33.49 15.11
N ARG A 145 28.28 -34.35 15.86
CA ARG A 145 26.90 -34.74 15.55
C ARG A 145 25.93 -33.57 15.71
N ILE A 146 26.01 -32.82 16.81
CA ILE A 146 25.17 -31.65 17.04
C ILE A 146 25.37 -30.61 15.92
N LEU A 147 26.63 -30.32 15.56
CA LEU A 147 26.93 -29.38 14.48
C LEU A 147 26.45 -29.87 13.12
N ALA A 148 26.48 -31.18 12.86
CA ALA A 148 25.93 -31.75 11.63
C ALA A 148 24.39 -31.60 11.59
N ASP A 149 23.70 -31.94 12.67
CA ASP A 149 22.25 -31.83 12.79
C ASP A 149 21.80 -30.35 12.65
N GLU A 150 22.50 -29.42 13.31
CA GLU A 150 22.24 -27.98 13.19
C GLU A 150 22.46 -27.48 11.76
N ARG A 151 23.54 -27.93 11.09
CA ARG A 151 23.80 -27.57 9.70
C ARG A 151 22.71 -28.08 8.77
N ASP A 152 22.23 -29.30 8.96
CA ASP A 152 21.16 -29.88 8.15
C ASP A 152 19.85 -29.13 8.36
N LEU A 153 19.50 -28.78 9.60
CA LEU A 153 18.34 -27.94 9.91
C LEU A 153 18.44 -26.55 9.27
N MET A 154 19.59 -25.91 9.35
CA MET A 154 19.81 -24.59 8.73
C MET A 154 19.74 -24.66 7.20
N THR A 155 20.24 -25.74 6.59
CA THR A 155 20.16 -25.97 5.14
C THR A 155 18.71 -26.18 4.70
N GLN A 156 17.95 -27.01 5.42
CA GLN A 156 16.53 -27.20 5.15
C GLN A 156 15.73 -25.90 5.31
N ALA A 157 15.99 -25.11 6.35
CA ALA A 157 15.36 -23.82 6.56
C ALA A 157 15.68 -22.83 5.42
N ALA A 158 16.94 -22.81 4.94
CA ALA A 158 17.34 -22.00 3.81
C ALA A 158 16.63 -22.42 2.51
N ASP A 159 16.51 -23.73 2.26
CA ASP A 159 15.82 -24.25 1.07
C ASP A 159 14.33 -23.91 1.09
N VAL A 160 13.66 -24.01 2.24
CA VAL A 160 12.27 -23.59 2.42
C VAL A 160 12.12 -22.09 2.17
N ALA A 161 12.98 -21.26 2.78
CA ALA A 161 12.94 -19.81 2.57
C ALA A 161 13.19 -19.43 1.10
N HIS A 162 14.07 -20.15 0.40
CA HIS A 162 14.30 -19.96 -1.03
C HIS A 162 13.13 -20.43 -1.89
N ALA A 163 12.41 -21.47 -1.51
CA ALA A 163 11.20 -21.90 -2.19
C ALA A 163 10.07 -20.87 -2.01
N GLU A 164 9.83 -20.40 -0.78
CA GLU A 164 8.85 -19.36 -0.47
C GLU A 164 9.15 -18.05 -1.19
N ALA A 165 10.42 -17.61 -1.20
CA ALA A 165 10.83 -16.41 -1.92
C ALA A 165 10.60 -16.53 -3.44
N ARG A 166 10.77 -17.73 -4.02
CA ARG A 166 10.45 -17.97 -5.43
C ARG A 166 8.95 -17.93 -5.69
N ALA A 167 8.15 -18.56 -4.84
CA ALA A 167 6.69 -18.53 -4.94
C ALA A 167 6.15 -17.09 -4.85
N ALA A 168 6.63 -16.31 -3.87
CA ALA A 168 6.25 -14.91 -3.70
C ALA A 168 6.63 -14.04 -4.92
N ARG A 169 7.81 -14.29 -5.53
CA ARG A 169 8.21 -13.59 -6.77
C ARG A 169 7.27 -13.92 -7.94
N GLN A 170 6.92 -15.19 -8.10
CA GLN A 170 5.98 -15.63 -9.14
C GLN A 170 4.60 -15.00 -8.95
N GLU A 171 4.11 -14.92 -7.71
CA GLU A 171 2.85 -14.25 -7.39
C GLU A 171 2.90 -12.75 -7.72
N VAL A 172 3.97 -12.05 -7.32
CA VAL A 172 4.16 -10.64 -7.67
C VAL A 172 4.22 -10.42 -9.18
N GLU A 173 4.89 -11.29 -9.92
CA GLU A 173 4.93 -11.21 -11.38
C GLU A 173 3.56 -11.45 -12.01
N ALA A 174 2.78 -12.41 -11.50
CA ALA A 174 1.42 -12.67 -11.96
C ALA A 174 0.50 -11.46 -11.70
N LEU A 175 0.54 -10.89 -10.50
CA LEU A 175 -0.22 -9.69 -10.15
C LEU A 175 0.19 -8.48 -11.00
N ARG A 176 1.49 -8.31 -11.30
CA ARG A 176 1.97 -7.26 -12.20
C ARG A 176 1.42 -7.41 -13.61
N ARG A 177 1.37 -8.63 -14.14
CA ARG A 177 0.76 -8.90 -15.46
C ARG A 177 -0.73 -8.58 -15.44
N GLN A 178 -1.44 -9.01 -14.41
CA GLN A 178 -2.87 -8.71 -14.25
C GLN A 178 -3.15 -7.20 -14.19
N ILE A 179 -2.34 -6.44 -13.43
CA ILE A 179 -2.45 -4.97 -13.37
C ILE A 179 -2.18 -4.34 -14.74
N ALA A 180 -1.19 -4.83 -15.49
CA ALA A 180 -0.90 -4.34 -16.83
C ALA A 180 -2.07 -4.59 -17.79
N GLU A 181 -2.63 -5.80 -17.80
CA GLU A 181 -3.81 -6.15 -18.60
C GLU A 181 -5.02 -5.28 -18.25
N GLN A 182 -5.29 -5.06 -16.95
CA GLN A 182 -6.37 -4.19 -16.51
C GLN A 182 -6.16 -2.73 -16.94
N ARG A 183 -4.92 -2.24 -16.92
CA ARG A 183 -4.58 -0.89 -17.42
C ARG A 183 -4.80 -0.77 -18.91
N ASP A 184 -4.39 -1.77 -19.69
CA ASP A 184 -4.58 -1.79 -21.14
C ASP A 184 -6.06 -1.87 -21.51
N GLN A 185 -6.84 -2.69 -20.79
CA GLN A 185 -8.29 -2.75 -20.93
C GLN A 185 -8.95 -1.41 -20.61
N ALA A 186 -8.63 -0.80 -19.47
CA ALA A 186 -9.17 0.49 -19.07
C ALA A 186 -8.78 1.61 -20.06
N ALA A 187 -7.55 1.59 -20.58
CA ALA A 187 -7.10 2.54 -21.60
C ALA A 187 -7.88 2.36 -22.92
N ALA A 188 -8.14 1.12 -23.33
CA ALA A 188 -8.94 0.82 -24.52
C ALA A 188 -10.40 1.27 -24.35
N GLU A 189 -11.00 1.05 -23.18
CA GLU A 189 -12.35 1.54 -22.86
C GLU A 189 -12.41 3.06 -22.85
N LEU A 190 -11.44 3.73 -22.22
CA LEU A 190 -11.36 5.18 -22.21
C LEU A 190 -11.23 5.75 -23.63
N ALA A 191 -10.42 5.12 -24.48
CA ALA A 191 -10.28 5.51 -25.88
C ALA A 191 -11.61 5.35 -26.63
N ARG A 192 -12.32 4.23 -26.45
CA ARG A 192 -13.65 4.00 -27.05
C ARG A 192 -14.67 5.05 -26.62
N VAL A 193 -14.74 5.36 -25.32
CA VAL A 193 -15.68 6.37 -24.79
C VAL A 193 -15.31 7.76 -25.31
N THR A 194 -14.03 8.09 -25.35
CA THR A 194 -13.56 9.39 -25.87
C THR A 194 -13.91 9.54 -27.35
N GLU A 195 -13.65 8.51 -28.16
CA GLU A 195 -14.00 8.52 -29.57
C GLU A 195 -15.51 8.62 -29.78
N GLY A 196 -16.31 7.87 -28.99
CA GLY A 196 -17.77 7.97 -29.01
C GLY A 196 -18.26 9.39 -28.72
N ARG A 197 -17.74 10.01 -27.64
CA ARG A 197 -18.06 11.39 -27.26
C ARG A 197 -17.67 12.38 -28.35
N ASP A 198 -16.51 12.21 -28.97
CA ASP A 198 -16.02 13.13 -29.99
C ASP A 198 -16.83 13.00 -31.29
N ARG A 199 -17.26 11.78 -31.66
CA ARG A 199 -18.23 11.55 -32.75
C ARG A 199 -19.57 12.20 -32.45
N GLU A 200 -20.13 12.02 -31.25
CA GLU A 200 -21.40 12.65 -30.86
C GLU A 200 -21.32 14.19 -30.90
N ARG A 201 -20.21 14.76 -30.43
CA ARG A 201 -19.94 16.20 -30.53
C ARG A 201 -19.89 16.66 -31.98
N ALA A 202 -19.19 15.94 -32.85
CA ALA A 202 -19.14 16.26 -34.27
C ALA A 202 -20.54 16.22 -34.91
N SER A 203 -21.32 15.16 -34.65
CA SER A 203 -22.70 15.05 -35.14
C SER A 203 -23.65 16.11 -34.55
N TYR A 204 -23.42 16.56 -33.32
CA TYR A 204 -24.17 17.67 -32.74
C TYR A 204 -23.84 18.99 -33.45
N ILE A 205 -22.56 19.31 -33.63
CA ILE A 205 -22.11 20.52 -34.32
C ILE A 205 -22.63 20.55 -35.76
N GLU A 206 -22.62 19.41 -36.46
CA GLU A 206 -23.13 19.32 -37.83
C GLU A 206 -24.64 19.57 -37.89
N ARG A 207 -25.41 18.98 -36.96
CA ARG A 207 -26.84 19.29 -36.82
C ARG A 207 -27.06 20.77 -36.52
N GLU A 208 -26.34 21.34 -35.55
CA GLU A 208 -26.46 22.75 -35.20
C GLU A 208 -26.16 23.67 -36.39
N ARG A 209 -25.10 23.37 -37.17
CA ARG A 209 -24.79 24.08 -38.41
C ARG A 209 -25.93 23.98 -39.43
N GLY A 210 -26.48 22.79 -39.63
CA GLY A 210 -27.61 22.59 -40.54
C GLY A 210 -28.84 23.39 -40.13
N TRP A 211 -29.16 23.42 -38.83
CA TRP A 211 -30.27 24.22 -38.28
C TRP A 211 -30.03 25.72 -38.44
N ASN A 212 -28.81 26.19 -38.16
CA ASN A 212 -28.45 27.60 -38.33
C ASN A 212 -28.50 28.04 -39.79
N GLU A 213 -28.08 27.18 -40.72
CA GLU A 213 -28.15 27.47 -42.15
C GLU A 213 -29.60 27.53 -42.64
N GLN A 214 -30.44 26.57 -42.25
CA GLN A 214 -31.88 26.61 -42.52
C GLN A 214 -32.54 27.87 -41.97
N ARG A 215 -32.16 28.27 -40.75
CA ARG A 215 -32.66 29.51 -40.14
C ARG A 215 -32.27 30.74 -40.95
N ARG A 216 -31.00 30.84 -41.39
CA ARG A 216 -30.54 31.95 -42.24
C ARG A 216 -31.27 31.97 -43.58
N GLN A 217 -31.50 30.81 -44.19
CA GLN A 217 -32.26 30.72 -45.43
C GLN A 217 -33.70 31.22 -45.23
N LEU A 218 -34.38 30.78 -44.18
CA LEU A 218 -35.73 31.25 -43.85
C LEU A 218 -35.77 32.75 -43.55
N GLU A 219 -34.76 33.29 -42.87
CA GLU A 219 -34.64 34.74 -42.64
C GLU A 219 -34.42 35.52 -43.95
N HIS A 220 -33.63 34.98 -44.88
CA HIS A 220 -33.42 35.54 -46.21
C HIS A 220 -34.69 35.49 -47.08
N ASP A 221 -35.33 34.32 -47.17
CA ASP A 221 -36.57 34.11 -47.91
C ASP A 221 -37.67 35.03 -47.37
N ARG A 222 -37.79 35.15 -46.04
CA ARG A 222 -38.71 36.10 -45.40
C ARG A 222 -38.42 37.53 -45.83
N ALA A 223 -37.16 37.96 -45.81
CA ALA A 223 -36.78 39.30 -46.25
C ALA A 223 -37.11 39.53 -47.74
N GLN A 224 -36.91 38.53 -48.58
CA GLN A 224 -37.24 38.57 -50.01
C GLN A 224 -38.75 38.67 -50.24
N VAL A 225 -39.57 37.90 -49.51
CA VAL A 225 -41.03 38.02 -49.56
C VAL A 225 -41.49 39.40 -49.11
N ILE A 226 -40.93 39.95 -48.03
CA ILE A 226 -41.23 41.31 -47.58
C ILE A 226 -40.88 42.33 -48.67
N ALA A 227 -39.71 42.22 -49.29
CA ALA A 227 -39.30 43.10 -50.37
C ALA A 227 -40.23 43.01 -51.60
N SER A 228 -40.64 41.80 -51.98
CA SER A 228 -41.62 41.54 -53.05
C SER A 228 -42.95 42.21 -52.75
N LEU A 229 -43.51 41.98 -51.56
CA LEU A 229 -44.77 42.56 -51.14
C LEU A 229 -44.71 44.09 -51.07
N ASN A 230 -43.58 44.65 -50.60
CA ASN A 230 -43.39 46.10 -50.61
C ASN A 230 -43.35 46.66 -52.03
N ALA A 231 -42.68 46.00 -52.97
CA ALA A 231 -42.66 46.40 -54.36
C ALA A 231 -44.06 46.31 -55.02
N GLU A 232 -44.84 45.27 -54.69
CA GLU A 232 -46.24 45.16 -55.11
C GLU A 232 -47.12 46.27 -54.51
N LEU A 233 -46.96 46.58 -53.22
CA LEU A 233 -47.63 47.69 -52.57
C LEU A 233 -47.25 49.04 -53.19
N GLU A 234 -45.98 49.25 -53.56
CA GLU A 234 -45.53 50.43 -54.29
C GLU A 234 -46.14 50.49 -55.70
N ALA A 235 -46.24 49.36 -56.40
CA ALA A 235 -46.86 49.29 -57.72
C ALA A 235 -48.37 49.59 -57.65
N LEU A 236 -49.07 49.09 -56.62
CA LEU A 236 -50.48 49.35 -56.37
C LEU A 236 -50.76 50.75 -55.82
N SER A 237 -49.80 51.34 -55.11
CA SER A 237 -49.90 52.71 -54.57
C SER A 237 -49.40 53.78 -55.55
N ARG A 238 -48.93 53.40 -56.74
CA ARG A 238 -48.80 54.34 -57.85
C ARG A 238 -50.16 55.01 -58.08
N PRO A 239 -50.22 56.34 -58.16
CA PRO A 239 -51.47 57.03 -58.30
C PRO A 239 -52.14 56.56 -59.59
N LEU A 240 -53.31 55.92 -59.48
CA LEU A 240 -54.31 55.99 -60.53
C LEU A 240 -54.41 57.48 -60.89
N GLU A 241 -54.21 57.83 -62.16
CA GLU A 241 -54.40 59.18 -62.67
C GLU A 241 -55.77 59.68 -62.18
N VAL A 242 -55.74 60.50 -61.14
CA VAL A 242 -56.91 61.20 -60.64
C VAL A 242 -57.21 62.23 -61.72
N LEU A 243 -58.22 61.93 -62.55
CA LEU A 243 -58.86 62.93 -63.40
C LEU A 243 -59.12 64.19 -62.57
N PRO A 244 -58.77 65.39 -63.05
CA PRO A 244 -58.89 66.61 -62.27
C PRO A 244 -60.33 66.79 -61.81
N MET A 245 -60.52 66.76 -60.49
CA MET A 245 -61.81 67.04 -59.88
C MET A 245 -62.18 68.51 -60.20
N PRO A 246 -63.34 68.79 -60.80
CA PRO A 246 -63.72 70.16 -61.13
C PRO A 246 -63.85 70.98 -59.84
N ALA A 247 -63.32 72.21 -59.87
CA ALA A 247 -63.41 73.14 -58.75
C ALA A 247 -64.88 73.34 -58.33
N PRO A 248 -65.19 73.41 -57.02
CA PRO A 248 -66.56 73.62 -56.56
C PRO A 248 -67.11 74.96 -57.10
N VAL A 249 -68.31 74.91 -57.67
CA VAL A 249 -68.99 76.07 -58.26
C VAL A 249 -69.47 77.00 -57.14
N THR A 250 -68.98 78.24 -57.10
CA THR A 250 -69.38 79.24 -56.11
C THR A 250 -70.69 79.92 -56.54
N LEU A 251 -71.80 79.61 -55.87
CA LEU A 251 -73.11 80.21 -56.17
C LEU A 251 -73.21 81.68 -55.71
N PRO A 252 -74.05 82.52 -56.36
CA PRO A 252 -74.27 83.89 -55.95
C PRO A 252 -74.86 83.97 -54.54
N THR A 253 -74.34 84.89 -53.72
CA THR A 253 -74.71 85.01 -52.29
C THR A 253 -75.93 85.91 -52.04
N THR A 254 -76.34 86.71 -53.03
CA THR A 254 -77.52 87.58 -52.90
C THR A 254 -78.82 86.84 -53.23
N PRO A 255 -79.92 87.07 -52.48
CA PRO A 255 -81.21 86.42 -52.77
C PRO A 255 -81.73 86.67 -54.19
N ALA A 256 -81.52 87.90 -54.70
CA ALA A 256 -81.87 88.26 -56.07
C ALA A 256 -81.01 87.52 -57.11
N GLY A 257 -79.72 87.35 -56.84
CA GLY A 257 -78.81 86.58 -57.68
C GLY A 257 -79.22 85.10 -57.73
N ARG A 258 -79.50 84.48 -56.57
CA ARG A 258 -79.96 83.07 -56.49
C ARG A 258 -81.29 82.85 -57.19
N ALA A 259 -82.24 83.76 -57.02
CA ALA A 259 -83.53 83.66 -57.69
C ALA A 259 -83.40 83.81 -59.22
N SER A 260 -82.56 84.74 -59.68
CA SER A 260 -82.29 84.95 -61.11
C SER A 260 -81.58 83.74 -61.72
N LEU A 261 -80.57 83.18 -61.04
CA LEU A 261 -79.85 81.99 -61.47
C LEU A 261 -80.77 80.76 -61.51
N CYS A 262 -81.60 80.55 -60.49
CA CYS A 262 -82.60 79.47 -60.47
C CYS A 262 -83.55 79.57 -61.65
N ARG A 263 -84.09 80.77 -61.92
CA ARG A 263 -84.97 80.98 -63.07
C ARG A 263 -84.24 80.67 -64.39
N TYR A 264 -83.04 81.18 -64.56
CA TYR A 264 -82.24 80.95 -65.77
C TYR A 264 -81.94 79.45 -65.96
N ALA A 265 -81.57 78.75 -64.88
CA ALA A 265 -81.34 77.31 -64.90
C ALA A 265 -82.62 76.52 -65.26
N ARG A 266 -83.80 76.92 -64.75
CA ARG A 266 -85.08 76.32 -65.15
C ARG A 266 -85.33 76.44 -66.65
N GLU A 267 -85.03 77.59 -67.23
CA GLU A 267 -85.23 77.89 -68.65
C GLU A 267 -84.23 77.12 -69.53
N VAL A 268 -82.93 77.15 -69.19
CA VAL A 268 -81.87 76.50 -69.98
C VAL A 268 -81.90 74.98 -69.85
N LEU A 269 -82.20 74.45 -68.66
CA LEU A 269 -82.23 73.01 -68.40
C LEU A 269 -83.63 72.39 -68.59
N SER A 270 -84.63 73.19 -68.97
CA SER A 270 -86.03 72.74 -69.13
C SER A 270 -86.62 72.04 -67.89
N ARG A 271 -86.22 72.49 -66.69
CA ARG A 271 -86.64 71.92 -65.40
C ARG A 271 -87.52 72.90 -64.62
N PRO A 272 -88.85 72.94 -64.82
CA PRO A 272 -89.72 73.91 -64.15
C PRO A 272 -89.83 73.68 -62.63
N ASP A 273 -89.49 72.48 -62.16
CA ASP A 273 -89.54 72.00 -60.77
C ASP A 273 -88.33 72.40 -59.92
N LEU A 274 -87.22 72.84 -60.52
CA LEU A 274 -85.95 73.10 -59.85
C LEU A 274 -86.11 74.14 -58.72
N LYS A 275 -85.75 73.82 -57.47
CA LYS A 275 -85.82 74.79 -56.36
C LYS A 275 -84.47 75.50 -56.19
N GLN A 276 -84.50 76.63 -55.48
CA GLN A 276 -83.29 77.43 -55.20
C GLN A 276 -82.26 76.70 -54.32
N ASP A 277 -82.71 75.71 -53.55
CA ASP A 277 -81.86 74.91 -52.67
C ASP A 277 -81.11 73.83 -53.45
N ASP A 278 -81.66 73.39 -54.58
CA ASP A 278 -81.10 72.33 -55.44
C ASP A 278 -80.05 72.88 -56.44
N LEU A 279 -79.81 74.19 -56.43
CA LEU A 279 -78.86 74.85 -57.35
C LEU A 279 -77.43 74.30 -57.24
N GLY A 280 -77.01 73.88 -56.05
CA GLY A 280 -75.64 73.40 -55.81
C GLY A 280 -75.29 72.11 -56.53
N GLU A 281 -76.29 71.29 -56.85
CA GLU A 281 -76.09 69.99 -57.52
C GLU A 281 -76.22 70.10 -59.04
N VAL A 282 -76.90 71.15 -59.53
CA VAL A 282 -77.35 71.24 -60.93
C VAL A 282 -76.59 72.32 -61.71
N VAL A 283 -76.03 73.33 -61.04
CA VAL A 283 -75.29 74.41 -61.71
C VAL A 283 -73.87 73.97 -62.01
N THR A 284 -73.55 73.84 -63.30
CA THR A 284 -72.18 73.64 -63.77
C THR A 284 -71.44 74.99 -63.91
N PRO A 285 -70.09 75.00 -63.92
CA PRO A 285 -69.33 76.22 -64.14
C PRO A 285 -69.74 76.96 -65.43
N GLU A 286 -70.02 76.22 -66.49
CA GLU A 286 -70.41 76.79 -67.79
C GLU A 286 -71.77 77.48 -67.73
N LEU A 287 -72.74 76.89 -67.01
CA LEU A 287 -74.06 77.47 -66.81
C LEU A 287 -73.98 78.75 -65.96
N LEU A 288 -73.12 78.75 -64.94
CA LEU A 288 -72.89 79.93 -64.11
C LEU A 288 -72.28 81.07 -64.94
N THR A 289 -71.24 80.80 -65.74
CA THR A 289 -70.63 81.80 -66.62
C THR A 289 -71.63 82.34 -67.66
N ALA A 290 -72.46 81.48 -68.24
CA ALA A 290 -73.50 81.90 -69.18
C ALA A 290 -74.54 82.82 -68.52
N TRP A 291 -74.96 82.50 -67.28
CA TRP A 291 -75.87 83.35 -66.50
C TRP A 291 -75.25 84.70 -66.15
N GLU A 292 -74.00 84.74 -65.67
CA GLU A 292 -73.29 85.97 -65.34
C GLU A 292 -73.11 86.87 -66.58
N THR A 293 -72.88 86.27 -67.74
CA THR A 293 -72.79 87.00 -69.01
C THR A 293 -74.14 87.60 -69.44
N ALA A 294 -75.24 86.85 -69.25
CA ALA A 294 -76.59 87.31 -69.60
C ALA A 294 -77.14 88.36 -68.62
N TYR A 295 -76.79 88.26 -67.33
CA TYR A 295 -77.28 89.13 -66.27
C TYR A 295 -76.14 89.64 -65.37
N PRO A 296 -75.26 90.50 -65.92
CA PRO A 296 -74.01 90.89 -65.27
C PRO A 296 -74.20 91.83 -64.07
N THR A 297 -75.35 92.52 -63.97
CA THR A 297 -75.60 93.49 -62.90
C THR A 297 -76.79 93.11 -62.01
N PRO A 298 -76.82 93.57 -60.74
CA PRO A 298 -77.99 93.39 -59.87
C PRO A 298 -79.28 93.99 -60.45
N GLU A 299 -79.21 95.08 -61.21
CA GLU A 299 -80.40 95.61 -61.89
C GLU A 299 -80.89 94.67 -62.99
N ALA A 300 -79.99 94.08 -63.78
CA ALA A 300 -80.31 93.12 -64.83
C ALA A 300 -80.93 91.83 -64.25
N GLN A 301 -80.38 91.34 -63.13
CA GLN A 301 -80.92 90.18 -62.39
C GLN A 301 -82.32 90.45 -61.83
N ARG A 302 -82.56 91.65 -61.29
CA ARG A 302 -83.90 92.06 -60.82
C ARG A 302 -84.87 92.24 -61.98
N ALA A 303 -84.43 92.82 -63.11
CA ALA A 303 -85.23 92.96 -64.32
C ALA A 303 -85.64 91.59 -64.88
N HIS A 304 -84.71 90.62 -64.88
CA HIS A 304 -84.97 89.23 -65.22
C HIS A 304 -86.05 88.61 -64.34
N LEU A 305 -86.20 89.03 -63.09
CA LEU A 305 -87.24 88.52 -62.19
C LEU A 305 -88.59 89.25 -62.28
N ARG A 306 -88.66 90.45 -62.88
CA ARG A 306 -89.90 91.26 -62.96
C ARG A 306 -91.08 90.54 -63.62
N PRO A 307 -90.93 89.78 -64.73
CA PRO A 307 -92.06 89.08 -65.35
C PRO A 307 -92.74 88.05 -64.43
N VAL A 308 -91.96 87.38 -63.58
CA VAL A 308 -92.46 86.38 -62.62
C VAL A 308 -93.18 87.05 -61.46
N VAL A 309 -92.67 88.18 -60.96
CA VAL A 309 -93.32 88.95 -59.89
C VAL A 309 -94.60 89.64 -60.39
N ALA A 310 -94.64 90.06 -61.67
CA ALA A 310 -95.84 90.62 -62.28
C ALA A 310 -96.94 89.55 -62.49
N GLY A 311 -96.58 88.31 -62.83
CA GLY A 311 -97.52 87.19 -62.91
C GLY A 311 -98.14 86.77 -61.57
N VAL A 312 -97.41 86.97 -60.46
CA VAL A 312 -97.90 86.67 -59.09
C VAL A 312 -98.77 87.80 -58.51
N ARG A 313 -98.67 89.04 -59.03
CA ARG A 313 -99.53 90.18 -58.62
C ARG A 313 -100.75 90.41 -59.52
N GLY A 314 -100.82 89.74 -60.68
CA GLY A 314 -101.99 89.73 -61.57
C GLY A 314 -102.96 88.56 -61.34
N ALA A 315 -102.61 87.63 -60.45
CA ALA A 315 -103.49 86.59 -59.92
C ALA A 315 -103.71 86.88 -58.43
N ALA A 316 -104.62 87.82 -58.15
CA ALA A 316 -105.25 87.93 -56.84
C ALA A 316 -106.24 86.78 -56.64
#